data_AF-A0A352NBX0-F1
#
_entry.id   AF-A0A352NBX0-F1
#
_cell.length_a   1.000
_cell.length_b   1.000
_cell.length_c   1.000
_cell.angle_alpha   90.00
_cell.angle_beta   90.00
_cell.angle_gamma   90.00
#
_symmetry.space_group_name_H-M   'P 1'
#
loop_
_entity.id
_entity.type
_entity.pdbx_description
1 polymer ?
#
loop_
_entity_poly.entity_id
_entity_poly.type
_entity_poly.pdbx_seq_one_letter_code
_entity_poly.pdbx_strand_id
1 'polypeptide(L)'
;RFGHFLLGTIYVIAGLFSLINLAAATATLFIIIGILVGFTWITEGFVSFSYVPYSPSKPWTILSGVLSVVAGFMLLLTPLWGAIALWTLLGIVILVL
;
A
#
# COMPACT_ATOMS: atom_id res chain seq x y z
N ARG A 1 7.18 22.16 24.80
CA ARG A 1 5.77 22.58 25.06
C ARG A 1 5.21 23.40 23.89
N PHE A 2 5.81 24.54 23.50
CA PHE A 2 5.35 25.34 22.34
C PHE A 2 5.39 24.58 21.00
N GLY A 3 6.39 23.73 20.77
CA GLY A 3 6.50 22.94 19.54
C GLY A 3 5.32 21.99 19.28
N HIS A 4 4.76 21.34 20.32
CA HIS A 4 3.60 20.46 20.15
C HIS A 4 2.33 21.25 19.84
N PHE A 5 2.17 22.44 20.44
CA PHE A 5 1.06 23.33 20.13
C PHE A 5 1.11 23.78 18.67
N LEU A 6 2.29 24.21 18.20
CA LEU A 6 2.50 24.63 16.82
C LEU A 6 2.22 23.50 15.82
N LEU A 7 2.76 22.29 16.07
CA LEU A 7 2.49 21.12 15.24
C LEU A 7 1.00 20.77 15.22
N GLY A 8 0.33 20.82 16.38
CA GLY A 8 -1.11 20.60 16.48
C GLY A 8 -1.92 21.58 15.62
N THR A 9 -1.60 22.88 15.68
CA THR A 9 -2.25 23.89 14.83
C THR A 9 -2.04 23.61 13.34
N ILE A 10 -0.82 23.26 12.94
CA ILE A 10 -0.50 22.91 11.54
C ILE A 10 -1.34 21.72 11.07
N TYR A 11 -1.44 20.66 11.89
CA TYR A 11 -2.22 19.47 11.53
C TYR A 11 -3.72 19.75 11.41
N VAL A 12 -4.29 20.58 12.29
CA VAL A 12 -5.71 20.97 12.19
C VAL A 12 -5.97 21.72 10.88
N ILE A 13 -5.12 22.67 10.53
CA ILE A 13 -5.24 23.45 9.29
C ILE A 13 -5.11 22.52 8.07
N ALA A 14 -4.08 21.67 8.06
CA ALA A 14 -3.88 20.69 6.98
C ALA A 14 -5.09 19.73 6.84
N GLY A 15 -5.65 19.28 7.97
CA GLY A 15 -6.85 18.45 8.00
C GLY A 15 -8.06 19.18 7.42
N LEU A 16 -8.27 20.44 7.76
CA LEU A 16 -9.37 21.25 7.22
C LEU A 16 -9.26 21.38 5.69
N PHE A 17 -8.08 21.71 5.17
CA PHE A 17 -7.85 21.80 3.72
C PHE A 17 -8.00 20.45 3.00
N SER A 18 -7.60 19.36 3.66
CA SER A 18 -7.80 18.00 3.16
C SER A 18 -9.28 17.66 2.96
N LEU A 19 -10.15 18.10 3.89
CA LEU A 19 -11.60 17.89 3.80
C LEU A 19 -12.28 18.81 2.77
N ILE A 20 -11.72 19.99 2.50
CA ILE A 20 -12.22 20.89 1.44
C ILE A 20 -11.97 20.29 0.06
N ASN A 21 -10.82 19.66 -0.16
CA ASN A 21 -10.49 19.00 -1.43
C ASN A 21 -10.23 17.51 -1.23
N LEU A 22 -11.33 16.77 -1.09
CA LEU A 22 -11.30 15.34 -0.83
C LEU A 22 -10.62 14.54 -1.93
N ALA A 23 -10.72 14.99 -3.19
CA ALA A 23 -10.07 14.33 -4.33
C ALA A 23 -8.53 14.40 -4.22
N ALA A 24 -7.98 15.59 -3.96
CA ALA A 24 -6.54 15.77 -3.78
C ALA A 24 -6.01 15.02 -2.54
N ALA A 25 -6.78 15.05 -1.44
CA ALA A 25 -6.47 14.30 -0.22
C ALA A 25 -6.42 12.78 -0.49
N THR A 26 -7.42 12.24 -1.16
CA THR A 26 -7.51 10.82 -1.50
C THR A 26 -6.38 10.40 -2.43
N ALA A 27 -6.06 11.19 -3.46
CA ALA A 27 -4.95 10.90 -4.36
C ALA A 27 -3.61 10.85 -3.59
N THR A 28 -3.40 11.78 -2.66
CA THR A 28 -2.21 11.82 -1.82
C THR A 28 -2.13 10.58 -0.92
N LEU A 29 -3.23 10.22 -0.27
CA LEU A 29 -3.33 9.00 0.55
C LEU A 29 -3.03 7.75 -0.28
N PHE A 30 -3.61 7.66 -1.48
CA PHE A 30 -3.43 6.51 -2.36
C PHE A 30 -1.99 6.37 -2.84
N ILE A 31 -1.29 7.46 -3.12
CA ILE A 31 0.14 7.40 -3.43
C ILE A 31 0.93 6.83 -2.25
N ILE A 32 0.67 7.32 -1.02
CA ILE A 32 1.35 6.82 0.19
C ILE A 32 1.08 5.32 0.38
N ILE A 33 -0.19 4.91 0.30
CA ILE A 33 -0.57 3.50 0.45
C ILE A 33 0.02 2.64 -0.67
N GLY A 34 -0.04 3.08 -1.92
CA GLY A 34 0.52 2.34 -3.05
C GLY A 34 2.02 2.10 -2.90
N ILE A 35 2.76 3.09 -2.39
CA ILE A 35 4.18 2.93 -2.09
C ILE A 35 4.40 1.94 -0.94
N LEU A 36 3.68 2.10 0.17
CA LEU A 36 3.81 1.22 1.33
C LEU A 36 3.50 -0.24 0.96
N VAL A 37 2.39 -0.47 0.26
CA VAL A 37 1.99 -1.81 -0.19
C VAL A 37 2.99 -2.38 -1.21
N GLY A 38 3.50 -1.54 -2.11
CA GLY A 38 4.55 -1.94 -3.05
C GLY A 38 5.79 -2.46 -2.33
N PHE A 39 6.26 -1.75 -1.30
CA PHE A 39 7.36 -2.21 -0.46
C PHE A 39 7.03 -3.48 0.31
N THR A 40 5.85 -3.58 0.95
CA THR A 40 5.49 -4.79 1.70
C THR A 40 5.48 -6.02 0.80
N TRP A 41 4.89 -5.93 -0.40
CA TRP A 41 4.85 -7.05 -1.34
C TRP A 41 6.24 -7.46 -1.84
N ILE A 42 7.12 -6.50 -2.15
CA ILE A 42 8.52 -6.82 -2.48
C ILE A 42 9.18 -7.58 -1.33
N THR A 43 9.04 -7.08 -0.10
CA THR A 43 9.64 -7.75 1.07
C THR A 43 9.07 -9.13 1.31
N GLU A 44 7.74 -9.31 1.21
CA GLU A 44 7.06 -10.60 1.32
C GLU A 44 7.55 -11.58 0.24
N GLY A 45 7.77 -11.10 -0.97
CA GLY A 45 8.29 -11.92 -2.06
C GLY A 45 9.69 -12.47 -1.77
N PHE A 46 10.60 -11.61 -1.31
CA PHE A 46 11.94 -12.05 -0.88
C PHE A 46 11.89 -12.99 0.32
N VAL A 47 11.03 -12.70 1.29
CA VAL A 47 10.81 -13.56 2.46
C VAL A 47 10.28 -14.94 2.01
N SER A 48 9.35 -15.00 1.05
CA SER A 48 8.83 -16.26 0.50
C SER A 48 9.94 -17.19 -0.03
N PHE A 49 10.92 -16.62 -0.74
CA PHE A 49 12.05 -17.41 -1.26
C PHE A 49 12.90 -18.04 -0.15
N SER A 50 13.03 -17.38 1.00
CA SER A 50 13.75 -17.94 2.16
C SER A 50 13.04 -19.16 2.77
N TYR A 51 11.72 -19.29 2.58
CA TYR A 51 10.91 -20.39 3.10
C TYR A 51 10.77 -21.59 2.14
N VAL A 52 11.27 -21.49 0.90
CA VAL A 52 11.19 -22.58 -0.10
C VAL A 52 11.73 -23.94 0.40
N PRO A 53 12.82 -24.02 1.21
CA PRO A 53 13.29 -25.30 1.74
C PRO A 53 12.25 -26.03 2.60
N TYR A 54 11.47 -25.26 3.35
CA TYR A 54 10.50 -25.73 4.36
C TYR A 54 9.06 -25.83 3.82
N SER A 55 8.82 -25.38 2.59
CA SER A 55 7.48 -25.34 2.00
C SER A 55 6.96 -26.73 1.62
N PRO A 56 5.70 -27.07 1.97
CA PRO A 56 5.00 -28.25 1.48
C PRO A 56 4.87 -28.29 -0.04
N SER A 57 4.75 -27.11 -0.68
CA SER A 57 4.54 -26.96 -2.13
C SER A 57 5.54 -25.95 -2.71
N LYS A 58 6.79 -26.40 -2.91
CA LYS A 58 7.88 -25.58 -3.43
C LYS A 58 7.52 -24.75 -4.68
N PRO A 59 6.86 -25.31 -5.72
CA PRO A 59 6.52 -24.54 -6.92
C PRO A 59 5.57 -23.37 -6.63
N TRP A 60 4.61 -23.56 -5.71
CA TRP A 60 3.65 -22.53 -5.34
C TRP A 60 4.30 -21.39 -4.55
N THR A 61 5.19 -21.71 -3.62
CA THR A 61 5.96 -20.70 -2.86
C THR A 61 6.89 -19.87 -3.75
N ILE A 62 7.51 -20.49 -4.74
CA ILE A 62 8.34 -19.77 -5.73
C ILE A 62 7.45 -18.86 -6.57
N LEU A 63 6.32 -19.37 -7.08
CA LEU A 63 5.39 -18.58 -7.88
C LEU A 63 4.84 -17.38 -7.10
N SER A 64 4.38 -17.57 -5.86
CA SER A 64 3.87 -16.49 -5.03
C SER A 64 4.96 -15.44 -4.71
N GLY A 65 6.20 -15.90 -4.48
CA GLY A 65 7.34 -15.00 -4.29
C GLY A 65 7.60 -14.11 -5.50
N VAL A 66 7.67 -14.70 -6.70
CA VAL A 66 7.89 -13.96 -7.94
C VAL A 66 6.74 -12.99 -8.22
N LEU A 67 5.48 -13.45 -8.07
CA LEU A 67 4.31 -12.61 -8.26
C LEU A 67 4.30 -11.42 -7.30
N SER A 68 4.65 -11.63 -6.03
CA SER A 68 4.66 -10.57 -5.03
C SER A 68 5.74 -9.52 -5.33
N VAL A 69 6.95 -9.94 -5.71
CA VAL A 69 8.01 -8.99 -6.12
C VAL A 69 7.59 -8.18 -7.35
N VAL A 70 7.10 -8.85 -8.40
CA VAL A 70 6.70 -8.16 -9.65
C VAL A 70 5.55 -7.21 -9.40
N ALA A 71 4.51 -7.64 -8.68
CA ALA A 71 3.37 -6.81 -8.35
C ALA A 71 3.78 -5.62 -7.48
N GLY A 72 4.68 -5.81 -6.52
CA GLY A 72 5.20 -4.73 -5.70
C GLY A 72 5.98 -3.69 -6.51
N PHE A 73 6.81 -4.10 -7.47
CA PHE A 73 7.46 -3.16 -8.40
C PHE A 73 6.44 -2.41 -9.27
N MET A 74 5.41 -3.08 -9.80
CA MET A 74 4.35 -2.43 -10.56
C MET A 74 3.64 -1.35 -9.74
N LEU A 75 3.39 -1.60 -8.45
CA LEU A 75 2.83 -0.61 -7.52
C LEU A 75 3.79 0.57 -7.31
N LEU A 76 5.09 0.34 -7.12
CA LEU A 76 6.06 1.42 -6.94
C LEU A 76 6.20 2.31 -8.19
N LEU A 77 6.04 1.74 -9.39
CA LEU A 77 6.10 2.48 -10.66
C LEU A 77 4.80 3.25 -10.94
N THR A 78 3.66 2.75 -10.45
CA THR A 78 2.33 3.35 -10.69
C THR A 78 1.50 3.46 -9.41
N PRO A 79 1.99 4.17 -8.37
CA PRO A 79 1.45 4.07 -7.01
C PRO A 79 -0.01 4.52 -6.89
N LEU A 80 -0.41 5.55 -7.63
CA LEU A 80 -1.80 6.02 -7.63
C LEU A 80 -2.75 4.98 -8.26
N TRP A 81 -2.44 4.49 -9.47
CA TRP A 81 -3.28 3.52 -10.17
C TRP A 81 -3.32 2.18 -9.46
N GLY A 82 -2.18 1.74 -8.92
CA GLY A 82 -2.06 0.56 -8.10
C GLY A 82 -2.96 0.60 -6.87
N ALA A 83 -2.91 1.71 -6.11
CA ALA A 83 -3.78 1.89 -4.96
C ALA A 83 -5.27 1.96 -5.34
N ILE A 84 -5.63 2.61 -6.45
CA ILE A 84 -7.01 2.62 -6.96
C ILE A 84 -7.48 1.18 -7.23
N ALA A 85 -6.68 0.39 -7.93
CA ALA A 85 -7.03 -0.99 -8.26
C ALA A 85 -7.19 -1.87 -7.01
N LEU A 86 -6.31 -1.72 -6.02
CA LEU A 86 -6.43 -2.45 -4.75
C LEU A 86 -7.62 -1.99 -3.93
N TRP A 87 -7.92 -0.70 -3.95
CA TRP A 87 -9.07 -0.14 -3.26
C TRP A 87 -10.40 -0.62 -3.86
N THR A 88 -10.50 -0.66 -5.19
CA THR A 88 -11.69 -1.19 -5.88
C THR A 88 -11.83 -2.68 -5.66
N LEU A 89 -10.73 -3.44 -5.73
CA LEU A 89 -10.72 -4.86 -5.40
C LEU A 89 -11.21 -5.09 -3.96
N LEU A 90 -10.70 -4.33 -2.99
CA LEU A 90 -11.15 -4.40 -1.60
C LEU A 90 -12.65 -4.14 -1.47
N GLY A 91 -13.16 -3.11 -2.16
CA GLY A 91 -14.60 -2.82 -2.20
C GLY A 91 -15.43 -3.98 -2.76
N ILE A 92 -14.99 -4.59 -3.85
CA ILE A 92 -15.65 -5.77 -4.44
C ILE A 92 -15.63 -6.95 -3.46
N VAL A 93 -14.48 -7.21 -2.83
CA VAL A 93 -14.30 -8.30 -1.86
C VAL A 93 -15.25 -8.14 -0.67
N ILE A 94 -15.40 -6.92 -0.14
CA ILE A 94 -16.32 -6.62 0.97
C ILE A 94 -17.80 -6.80 0.58
N LEU A 95 -18.15 -6.60 -0.69
CA LEU A 95 -19.54 -6.78 -1.15
C LEU A 95 -19.91 -8.24 -1.38
N VAL A 96 -18.93 -9.08 -1.74
CA VAL A 96 -19.16 -10.49 -2.09
C VAL A 96 -19.06 -11.41 -0.87
N LEU A 97 -18.13 -11.13 0.05
CA LEU A 97 -17.94 -11.87 1.30
C LEU A 97 -19.01 -11.52 2.34
#